data_AF-B5JKZ3-F1
#
_entry.id   AF-B5JKZ3-F1
#
_cell.length_a   1.000
_cell.length_b   1.000
_cell.length_c   1.000
_cell.angle_alpha   90.00
_cell.angle_beta   90.00
_cell.angle_gamma   90.00
#
_symmetry.space_group_name_H-M   'P 1'
#
loop_
_entity.id
_entity.type
_entity.pdbx_description
1 polymer ?
#
loop_
_entity_poly.entity_id
_entity_poly.type
_entity_poly.pdbx_seq_one_letter_code
_entity_poly.pdbx_strand_id
1 'polypeptide(L)'
;MQKVGYSLSSLGVGIVLVLSGFDAELGGNQSPNTILSLRLVLAISTAVWAILAMAVLYFYPITRQRAYNTRDALEARRGAV
;
A
#
# COMPACT_ATOMS: atom_id res chain seq x y z
N MET A 1 10.77 -11.39 -3.48
CA MET A 1 9.94 -10.21 -3.13
C MET A 1 9.26 -10.30 -1.78
N GLN A 2 8.69 -11.45 -1.37
CA GLN A 2 8.01 -11.59 -0.07
C GLN A 2 8.89 -11.27 1.15
N LYS A 3 10.16 -11.71 1.17
CA LYS A 3 11.09 -11.46 2.29
C LYS A 3 11.33 -9.97 2.55
N VAL A 4 11.55 -9.21 1.48
CA VAL A 4 11.77 -7.75 1.57
C VAL A 4 10.53 -7.03 2.07
N GLY A 5 9.34 -7.42 1.56
CA GLY A 5 8.07 -6.84 2.02
C GLY A 5 7.82 -7.11 3.51
N TYR A 6 8.08 -8.33 3.98
CA TYR A 6 7.96 -8.66 5.40
C TYR A 6 8.92 -7.87 6.28
N SER A 7 10.20 -7.79 5.89
CA SER A 7 11.20 -7.03 6.65
C SER A 7 10.84 -5.55 6.72
N LEU A 8 10.45 -4.94 5.59
CA LEU A 8 10.07 -3.53 5.56
C LEU A 8 8.80 -3.26 6.39
N SER A 9 7.81 -4.14 6.31
CA SER A 9 6.60 -4.05 7.13
C SER A 9 6.91 -4.11 8.63
N SER A 10 7.78 -5.04 9.04
CA SER A 10 8.17 -5.17 10.46
C SER A 10 8.88 -3.92 10.99
N LEU A 11 9.72 -3.28 10.18
CA LEU A 11 10.34 -1.99 10.52
C LEU A 11 9.28 -0.88 10.64
N GLY A 12 8.33 -0.82 9.70
CA GLY A 12 7.23 0.14 9.73
C GLY A 12 6.38 0.03 10.99
N VAL A 13 6.08 -1.18 11.45
CA VAL A 13 5.35 -1.41 12.71
C VAL A 13 6.11 -0.85 13.90
N GLY A 14 7.44 -1.04 13.97
CA GLY A 14 8.27 -0.46 15.03
C GLY A 14 8.19 1.07 15.08
N ILE A 15 8.27 1.73 13.93
CA ILE A 15 8.17 3.20 13.84
C ILE A 15 6.80 3.68 14.33
N VAL A 16 5.72 3.01 13.92
CA VAL A 16 4.36 3.33 14.34
C VAL A 16 4.18 3.24 15.84
N LEU A 17 4.74 2.20 16.48
CA LEU A 17 4.63 2.01 17.93
C LEU A 17 5.28 3.17 18.70
N VAL A 18 6.51 3.54 18.32
CA VAL A 18 7.23 4.67 18.93
C VAL A 18 6.47 5.98 18.74
N LEU A 19 5.98 6.26 17.53
CA LEU A 19 5.22 7.49 17.25
C LEU A 19 3.87 7.55 17.98
N SER A 20 3.23 6.40 18.22
CA SER A 20 1.96 6.34 18.94
C SER A 20 2.11 6.53 20.45
N GLY A 21 3.34 6.57 20.98
CA GLY A 21 3.60 6.58 22.42
C GLY A 21 3.24 5.26 23.10
N PHE A 22 3.41 4.14 22.39
CA PHE A 22 3.22 2.81 22.95
C PHE A 22 4.39 2.45 23.86
N ASP A 23 4.07 1.96 25.06
CA ASP A 23 5.05 1.50 26.04
C ASP A 23 4.71 0.07 26.49
N ALA A 24 5.63 -0.87 26.29
CA ALA A 24 5.42 -2.26 26.67
C ALA A 24 5.32 -2.47 28.19
N GLU A 25 5.96 -1.62 29.00
CA GLU A 25 5.99 -1.74 30.47
C GLU A 25 4.65 -1.38 31.10
N LEU A 26 3.87 -0.49 30.47
CA LEU A 26 2.53 -0.08 30.91
C LEU A 26 1.47 -1.18 30.74
N GLY A 27 1.77 -2.25 29.99
CA GLY A 27 0.86 -3.37 29.77
C GLY A 27 -0.52 -2.92 29.27
N GLY A 28 -1.57 -3.21 30.04
CA GLY A 28 -2.95 -2.82 29.73
C GLY A 28 -3.33 -1.39 30.13
N ASN A 29 -2.49 -0.69 30.91
CA ASN A 29 -2.75 0.67 31.38
C ASN A 29 -2.31 1.74 30.37
N GLN A 30 -2.60 1.50 29.08
CA GLN A 30 -2.25 2.44 28.01
C GLN A 30 -3.18 3.66 28.02
N SER A 31 -2.64 4.81 27.63
CA SER A 31 -3.47 6.01 27.51
C SER A 31 -4.57 5.80 26.44
N PRO A 32 -5.78 6.35 26.64
CA PRO A 32 -6.83 6.28 25.63
C PRO A 32 -6.38 6.85 24.27
N ASN A 33 -5.51 7.87 24.29
CA ASN A 33 -4.95 8.48 23.09
C ASN A 33 -4.02 7.51 22.33
N THR A 34 -3.18 6.74 23.04
CA THR A 34 -2.32 5.71 22.43
C THR A 34 -3.17 4.65 21.72
N ILE A 35 -4.24 4.18 22.35
CA ILE A 35 -5.14 3.18 21.77
C ILE A 35 -5.85 3.74 20.53
N LEU A 36 -6.30 5.00 20.57
CA LEU A 36 -6.91 5.66 19.42
C LEU A 36 -5.91 5.80 18.26
N SER A 37 -4.68 6.22 18.55
CA SER A 37 -3.61 6.32 17.54
C SER A 37 -3.33 4.99 16.85
N LEU A 38 -3.23 3.89 17.61
CA LEU A 38 -3.02 2.55 17.05
C LEU A 38 -4.18 2.12 16.15
N ARG A 39 -5.42 2.39 16.54
CA ARG A 39 -6.61 2.11 15.72
C ARG A 39 -6.63 2.95 14.44
N LEU A 40 -6.28 4.23 14.54
CA LEU A 40 -6.19 5.12 13.39
C LEU A 40 -5.13 4.64 12.41
N VAL A 41 -3.96 4.23 12.87
CA VAL A 41 -2.91 3.71 11.97
C VAL A 41 -3.38 2.45 11.24
N LEU A 42 -4.06 1.52 11.91
CA LEU A 42 -4.63 0.33 11.27
C LEU A 42 -5.68 0.70 10.20
N ALA A 43 -6.60 1.61 10.51
CA ALA A 43 -7.64 2.04 9.58
C ALA A 43 -7.07 2.84 8.40
N ILE A 44 -6.18 3.79 8.65
CA ILE A 44 -5.57 4.64 7.63
C ILE A 44 -4.65 3.82 6.73
N SER A 45 -3.88 2.88 7.27
CA SER A 45 -3.00 2.01 6.48
C SER A 45 -3.77 1.26 5.39
N THR A 46 -4.93 0.69 5.72
CA THR A 46 -5.77 0.00 4.73
C THR A 46 -6.38 0.95 3.70
N ALA A 47 -6.85 2.12 4.15
CA ALA A 47 -7.39 3.15 3.25
C ALA A 47 -6.34 3.69 2.26
N VAL A 48 -5.10 3.89 2.71
CA VAL A 48 -3.99 4.36 1.85
C VAL A 48 -3.74 3.39 0.70
N TRP A 49 -3.76 2.07 0.94
CA TRP A 49 -3.59 1.09 -0.13
C TRP A 49 -4.71 1.12 -1.16
N ALA A 50 -5.96 1.30 -0.73
CA ALA A 50 -7.09 1.44 -1.63
C ALA A 50 -6.98 2.71 -2.49
N ILE A 51 -6.59 3.84 -1.88
CA ILE A 51 -6.36 5.11 -2.58
C ILE A 51 -5.23 4.97 -3.59
N LEU A 52 -4.11 4.34 -3.22
CA LEU A 52 -2.98 4.09 -4.13
C LEU A 52 -3.40 3.22 -5.31
N ALA A 53 -4.17 2.16 -5.09
CA ALA A 53 -4.69 1.34 -6.17
C ALA A 53 -5.59 2.15 -7.12
N MET A 54 -6.45 3.00 -6.58
CA MET A 54 -7.30 3.89 -7.37
C MET A 54 -6.49 4.93 -8.16
N ALA A 55 -5.44 5.49 -7.56
CA ALA A 55 -4.52 6.40 -8.23
C ALA A 55 -3.79 5.72 -9.40
N VAL A 56 -3.31 4.49 -9.21
CA VAL A 56 -2.68 3.71 -10.29
C VAL A 56 -3.66 3.46 -11.43
N LEU A 57 -4.91 3.09 -11.12
CA LEU A 57 -5.96 2.94 -12.14
C LEU A 57 -6.28 4.24 -12.87
N TYR A 58 -6.24 5.37 -12.16
CA TYR A 58 -6.45 6.69 -12.75
C TYR A 58 -5.35 7.08 -13.73
N PHE A 59 -4.07 6.83 -13.41
CA PHE A 59 -2.94 7.13 -14.31
C PHE A 59 -2.77 6.11 -15.44
N TYR A 60 -3.18 4.86 -15.21
CA TYR A 60 -3.15 3.80 -16.22
C TYR A 60 -4.55 3.24 -16.49
N PRO A 61 -5.44 4.04 -17.11
CA PRO A 61 -6.79 3.60 -17.41
C PRO A 61 -6.76 2.44 -18.41
N ILE A 62 -7.41 1.35 -18.04
CA ILE A 62 -7.58 0.15 -18.88
C ILE A 62 -8.77 0.42 -19.81
N THR A 63 -8.59 1.28 -20.80
CA THR A 63 -9.61 1.51 -21.83
C THR A 63 -9.50 0.49 -22.95
N ARG A 64 -10.64 0.15 -23.56
CA ARG A 64 -10.69 -0.74 -24.73
C ARG A 64 -9.80 -0.23 -25.87
N GLN A 65 -9.80 1.08 -26.08
CA GLN A 65 -8.98 1.74 -27.09
C GLN A 65 -7.47 1.55 -26.82
N ARG A 66 -7.01 1.75 -25.59
CA ARG A 66 -5.59 1.51 -25.23
C ARG A 66 -5.21 0.05 -25.44
N ALA A 67 -6.10 -0.88 -25.13
CA ALA A 67 -5.86 -2.30 -25.35
C ALA A 67 -5.70 -2.64 -26.85
N TYR A 68 -6.59 -2.14 -27.71
CA TYR A 68 -6.46 -2.32 -29.17
C TYR A 68 -5.20 -1.67 -29.72
N ASN A 69 -4.92 -0.41 -29.35
CA ASN A 69 -3.71 0.29 -29.79
C ASN A 69 -2.43 -0.49 -29.38
N THR A 70 -2.41 -1.10 -28.19
CA THR A 70 -1.29 -1.92 -27.73
C THR A 70 -1.18 -3.22 -28.54
N ARG A 71 -2.30 -3.85 -28.88
CA ARG A 71 -2.33 -5.04 -29.75
C ARG A 71 -1.83 -4.72 -31.15
N ASP A 72 -2.30 -3.66 -31.76
CA ASP A 72 -1.88 -3.22 -33.10
C ASP A 72 -0.37 -2.93 -33.12
N ALA A 73 0.14 -2.25 -32.08
CA ALA A 73 1.57 -1.98 -31.93
C ALA A 73 2.42 -3.26 -31.77
N LEU A 74 1.87 -4.29 -31.11
CA LEU A 74 2.53 -5.59 -30.98
C LEU A 74 2.46 -6.40 -32.27
N GLU A 75 1.33 -6.39 -32.97
CA GLU A 75 1.13 -7.07 -34.26
C GLU A 75 2.00 -6.46 -35.37
N ALA A 76 2.13 -5.13 -35.41
CA ALA A 76 3.02 -4.42 -36.33
C ALA A 76 4.50 -4.83 -36.16
N ARG A 77 4.93 -5.17 -34.93
CA ARG A 77 6.27 -5.70 -34.66
C ARG A 77 6.39 -7.19 -34.97
N ARG A 78 5.29 -7.94 -34.85
CA ARG A 78 5.25 -9.38 -35.06
C ARG A 78 5.33 -9.77 -36.55
N GLY A 79 4.97 -8.86 -37.45
CA GLY A 79 5.14 -9.03 -38.90
C GLY A 79 6.56 -8.75 -39.44
N ALA A 80 7.55 -8.53 -38.57
CA ALA A 80 8.94 -8.23 -38.95
C ALA A 80 9.92 -9.41 -38.79
N VAL A 81 9.43 -10.66 -38.69
CA VAL A 81 10.24 -11.88 -38.70
C VAL A 81 9.63 -12.91 -39.64
#